data_AF-A0A4R2K2K6-F1
#
_entry.id   AF-A0A4R2K2K6-F1
#
_cell.length_a   1.000
_cell.length_b   1.000
_cell.length_c   1.000
_cell.angle_alpha   90.00
_cell.angle_beta   90.00
_cell.angle_gamma   90.00
#
_symmetry.space_group_name_H-M   'P 1'
#
loop_
_entity.id
_entity.type
_entity.pdbx_description
1 polymer ?
#
loop_
_entity_poly.entity_id
_entity_poly.type
_entity_poly.pdbx_seq_one_letter_code
_entity_poly.pdbx_strand_id
1 'polypeptide(L)'
;MVELAWDGFIQHTKQGWNIGRPPYEYLADRVPHPVPARRAEGRTKHRLVPDPVRGPVITRIFPVRALEKLGYDTIADQLNIDLERNPPPQPVDPARAVGRWTGSAVREFLCFSALQGTV
;
A
#
# COMPACT_ATOMS: atom_id res chain seq x y z
N MET A 1 -27.90 7.60 8.89
CA MET A 1 -27.21 6.38 9.40
C MET A 1 -25.91 6.11 8.63
N VAL A 2 -25.85 6.44 7.34
CA VAL A 2 -24.60 6.44 6.55
C VAL A 2 -23.65 7.58 6.99
N GLU A 3 -24.16 8.76 7.37
CA GLU A 3 -23.29 9.86 7.80
C GLU A 3 -22.48 9.51 9.06
N LEU A 4 -23.11 8.88 10.06
CA LEU A 4 -22.45 8.46 11.29
C LEU A 4 -21.33 7.42 11.05
N ALA A 5 -21.51 6.54 10.07
CA ALA A 5 -20.49 5.56 9.70
C ALA A 5 -19.30 6.25 9.00
N TRP A 6 -19.58 7.23 8.14
CA TRP A 6 -18.57 8.03 7.45
C TRP A 6 -17.75 8.88 8.41
N ASP A 7 -18.40 9.54 9.36
CA ASP A 7 -17.74 10.31 10.41
C ASP A 7 -16.80 9.42 11.22
N GLY A 8 -17.22 8.18 11.53
CA GLY A 8 -16.37 7.19 12.20
C GLY A 8 -15.09 6.86 11.43
N PHE A 9 -15.16 6.70 10.10
CA PHE A 9 -13.99 6.46 9.27
C PHE A 9 -13.05 7.68 9.25
N ILE A 10 -13.58 8.89 9.10
CA ILE A 10 -12.79 10.12 9.14
C ILE A 10 -12.02 10.22 10.46
N GLN A 11 -12.68 9.98 11.60
CA GLN A 11 -12.03 10.04 12.91
C GLN A 11 -10.94 8.98 13.06
N HIS A 12 -11.14 7.77 12.54
CA HIS A 12 -10.11 6.73 12.54
C HIS A 12 -8.89 7.11 11.72
N THR A 13 -9.08 7.66 10.53
CA THR A 13 -7.98 8.15 9.69
C THR A 13 -7.22 9.28 10.38
N LYS A 14 -7.92 10.26 10.98
CA LYS A 14 -7.31 11.37 11.74
C LYS A 14 -6.46 10.90 12.92
N GLN A 15 -6.84 9.78 13.54
CA GLN A 15 -6.08 9.16 14.63
C GLN A 15 -4.87 8.32 14.15
N GLY A 16 -4.64 8.28 12.83
CA GLY A 16 -3.55 7.53 12.20
C GLY A 16 -3.82 6.03 12.07
N TRP A 17 -5.07 5.59 12.18
CA TRP A 17 -5.43 4.18 11.99
C TRP A 17 -5.66 3.88 10.52
N ASN A 18 -5.08 2.79 10.03
CA ASN A 18 -5.35 2.28 8.71
C ASN A 18 -6.75 1.64 8.66
N ILE A 19 -7.47 1.87 7.57
CA ILE A 19 -8.76 1.26 7.29
C ILE A 19 -8.58 0.35 6.07
N GLY A 20 -8.87 -0.94 6.24
CA GLY A 20 -8.73 -1.93 5.16
C GLY A 20 -7.31 -2.44 4.96
N ARG A 21 -7.01 -2.83 3.71
CA ARG A 21 -5.74 -3.43 3.31
C ARG A 21 -4.64 -2.36 3.23
N PRO A 22 -3.45 -2.59 3.80
CA PRO A 22 -2.31 -1.70 3.59
C PRO A 22 -1.96 -1.55 2.10
N PRO A 23 -1.57 -0.35 1.65
CA PRO A 23 -0.95 -0.17 0.34
C PRO A 23 0.33 -1.00 0.21
N TYR A 24 0.76 -1.26 -1.03
CA TYR A 24 1.87 -2.17 -1.33
C TYR A 24 3.18 -1.79 -0.63
N GLU A 25 3.45 -0.49 -0.49
CA GLU A 25 4.65 0.06 0.12
C GLU A 25 4.62 0.11 1.67
N TYR A 26 3.53 -0.34 2.31
CA TYR A 26 3.36 -0.32 3.77
C TYR A 26 2.96 -1.68 4.35
N LEU A 27 3.36 -1.90 5.61
CA LEU A 27 2.89 -2.99 6.45
C LEU A 27 1.84 -2.51 7.45
N ALA A 28 0.97 -3.42 7.88
CA ALA A 28 0.06 -3.19 9.00
C ALA A 28 0.76 -3.51 10.32
N ASP A 29 1.16 -2.48 11.06
CA ASP A 29 1.63 -2.65 12.43
C ASP A 29 0.43 -2.81 13.37
N ARG A 30 0.14 -4.07 13.75
CA ARG A 30 -1.04 -4.45 14.53
C ARG A 30 -0.79 -4.26 16.02
N VAL A 31 -1.63 -3.47 16.65
CA VAL A 31 -1.61 -3.23 18.09
C VAL A 31 -2.95 -3.63 18.72
N PRO A 32 -2.95 -4.03 20.01
CA PRO A 32 -4.18 -4.26 20.75
C PRO A 32 -5.10 -3.03 20.70
N HIS A 33 -6.42 -3.24 20.62
CA HIS A 33 -7.34 -2.11 20.53
C HIS A 33 -7.20 -1.18 21.76
N PRO A 34 -7.20 0.16 21.57
CA PRO A 34 -7.01 1.11 22.67
C PRO A 34 -8.14 1.03 23.72
N VAL A 35 -9.39 0.79 23.27
CA VAL A 35 -10.55 0.58 24.15
C VAL A 35 -10.52 -0.81 24.80
N PRO A 36 -10.55 -0.93 26.14
CA PRO A 36 -10.46 -2.21 26.86
C PRO A 36 -11.54 -3.22 26.49
N ALA A 37 -12.81 -2.81 26.36
CA ALA A 37 -13.91 -3.71 25.98
C ALA A 37 -13.65 -4.39 24.62
N ARG A 38 -13.25 -3.60 23.63
CA ARG A 38 -12.89 -4.10 22.28
C ARG A 38 -11.64 -4.98 22.29
N ARG A 39 -10.70 -4.70 23.19
CA ARG A 39 -9.49 -5.52 23.38
C ARG A 39 -9.84 -6.88 24.00
N ALA A 40 -10.76 -6.92 24.97
CA ALA A 40 -11.25 -8.16 25.56
C ALA A 40 -11.99 -9.03 24.52
N GLU A 41 -12.62 -8.42 23.52
CA GLU A 41 -13.17 -9.10 22.33
C GLU A 41 -12.06 -9.59 21.35
N GLY A 42 -10.77 -9.41 21.65
CA GLY A 42 -9.66 -9.80 20.78
C GLY A 42 -9.43 -8.88 19.58
N ARG A 43 -10.09 -7.72 19.51
CA ARG A 43 -9.93 -6.81 18.37
C ARG A 43 -8.58 -6.11 18.42
N THR A 44 -8.04 -5.84 17.22
CA THR A 44 -6.81 -5.09 17.01
C THR A 44 -7.08 -3.86 16.14
N LYS A 45 -6.22 -2.85 16.26
CA LYS A 45 -6.09 -1.80 15.25
C LYS A 45 -4.72 -1.87 14.64
N HIS A 46 -4.51 -1.25 13.47
CA HIS A 46 -3.19 -1.19 12.87
C HIS A 46 -2.91 0.17 12.27
N ARG A 47 -1.64 0.58 12.36
CA ARG A 47 -1.10 1.74 11.66
C ARG A 47 -0.35 1.26 10.43
N LEU A 48 -0.11 2.18 9.49
CA LEU A 48 0.79 1.93 8.38
C LEU A 48 2.22 2.22 8.82
N VAL A 49 3.12 1.26 8.61
CA VAL A 49 4.57 1.45 8.75
C VAL A 49 5.23 1.13 7.40
N PRO A 50 6.27 1.88 6.98
CA PRO A 50 6.91 1.60 5.69
C PRO A 50 7.42 0.16 5.61
N ASP A 51 7.15 -0.51 4.48
CA ASP A 51 7.70 -1.83 4.20
C ASP A 51 9.17 -1.66 3.77
N PRO A 52 10.14 -2.29 4.47
CA PRO A 52 11.57 -2.11 4.18
C PRO A 52 12.00 -2.70 2.84
N VAL A 53 11.21 -3.61 2.26
CA VAL A 53 11.50 -4.24 0.97
C VAL A 53 10.71 -3.57 -0.16
N ARG A 54 9.40 -3.40 0.03
CA ARG A 54 8.50 -2.88 -1.00
C ARG A 54 8.51 -1.35 -1.11
N GLY A 55 8.68 -0.65 0.01
CA GLY A 55 8.76 0.82 0.03
C GLY A 55 9.87 1.41 -0.86
N PRO A 56 11.10 0.87 -0.81
CA PRO A 56 12.17 1.30 -1.70
C PRO A 56 11.90 1.07 -3.19
N VAL A 57 11.04 0.13 -3.57
CA VAL A 57 10.68 -0.10 -4.98
C VAL A 57 9.95 1.12 -5.54
N ILE A 58 8.87 1.56 -4.90
CA ILE A 58 8.07 2.70 -5.35
C ILE A 58 8.88 4.00 -5.31
N THR A 59 9.64 4.20 -4.22
CA THR A 59 10.49 5.38 -4.05
C THR A 59 11.53 5.52 -5.17
N ARG A 60 12.06 4.40 -5.67
CA ARG A 60 13.05 4.37 -6.76
C ARG A 60 12.44 4.59 -8.14
N ILE A 61 11.27 4.03 -8.43
CA ILE A 61 10.67 4.14 -9.76
C ILE A 61 9.89 5.45 -9.96
N PHE A 62 9.51 6.13 -8.87
CA PHE A 62 8.84 7.43 -8.93
C PHE A 62 9.66 8.50 -9.70
N PRO A 63 10.93 8.80 -9.36
CA PRO A 63 11.72 9.79 -10.11
C PRO A 63 11.99 9.35 -11.55
N VAL A 64 12.22 8.05 -11.78
CA VAL A 64 12.40 7.49 -13.13
C VAL A 64 11.16 7.78 -14.00
N ARG A 65 9.96 7.62 -13.45
CA ARG A 65 8.73 7.97 -14.17
C ARG A 65 8.51 9.48 -14.29
N ALA A 66 8.74 10.23 -13.21
CA ALA A 66 8.38 11.63 -13.10
C ALA A 66 9.35 12.55 -13.86
N LEU A 67 10.65 12.27 -13.78
CA LEU A 67 11.74 13.08 -14.33
C LEU A 67 12.21 12.53 -15.68
N GLU A 68 12.52 11.23 -15.75
CA GLU A 68 13.08 10.61 -16.96
C GLU A 68 12.00 10.17 -17.97
N LYS A 69 10.72 10.21 -17.56
CA LYS A 69 9.54 9.90 -18.40
C LYS A 69 9.55 8.50 -19.01
N LEU A 70 10.23 7.53 -18.39
CA LEU A 70 10.17 6.14 -18.86
C LEU A 70 8.73 5.61 -18.91
N GLY A 71 8.45 4.79 -19.91
CA GLY A 71 7.18 4.10 -20.06
C GLY A 71 6.94 3.10 -18.92
N TYR A 72 5.67 2.85 -18.59
CA TYR A 72 5.32 1.93 -17.51
C TYR A 72 5.79 0.49 -17.77
N ASP A 73 5.70 0.02 -19.01
CA ASP A 73 6.17 -1.32 -19.38
C ASP A 73 7.70 -1.43 -19.29
N THR A 74 8.43 -0.39 -19.70
CA THR A 74 9.90 -0.35 -19.56
C THR A 74 10.32 -0.38 -18.08
N ILE A 75 9.61 0.32 -17.21
CA ILE A 75 9.85 0.26 -15.76
C ILE A 75 9.53 -1.15 -15.23
N ALA A 76 8.44 -1.77 -15.69
CA ALA A 76 8.09 -3.13 -15.30
C ALA A 76 9.18 -4.13 -15.72
N ASP A 77 9.70 -4.03 -16.94
CA ASP A 77 10.80 -4.86 -17.44
C ASP A 77 12.06 -4.71 -16.57
N GLN A 78 12.43 -3.47 -16.21
CA GLN A 78 13.56 -3.22 -15.30
C GLN A 78 13.35 -3.83 -13.92
N LEU A 79 12.15 -3.74 -13.35
CA LEU A 79 11.83 -4.35 -12.06
C LEU A 79 11.89 -5.88 -12.13
N ASN A 80 11.44 -6.45 -13.25
CA ASN A 80 11.39 -7.89 -13.46
C ASN A 80 12.76 -8.56 -13.62
N ILE A 81 13.85 -7.80 -13.80
CA ILE A 81 15.22 -8.33 -13.81
C ILE A 81 15.56 -9.01 -12.47
N ASP A 82 15.03 -8.47 -11.37
CA ASP A 82 15.29 -8.99 -10.02
C ASP A 82 14.01 -8.90 -9.17
N LEU A 83 13.23 -9.99 -9.18
CA LEU A 83 11.98 -10.10 -8.43
C LEU A 83 12.18 -10.31 -6.93
N GLU A 84 13.36 -10.74 -6.49
CA GLU A 84 13.68 -10.85 -5.06
C GLU A 84 13.84 -9.45 -4.46
N ARG A 85 14.56 -8.58 -5.16
CA ARG A 85 14.70 -7.16 -4.80
C ARG A 85 13.45 -6.35 -5.10
N ASN A 86 12.67 -6.73 -6.11
CA ASN A 86 11.46 -6.02 -6.51
C ASN A 86 10.23 -6.96 -6.48
N PRO A 87 9.76 -7.38 -5.29
CA PRO A 87 8.66 -8.32 -5.20
C PRO A 87 7.42 -7.77 -5.92
N PRO A 88 6.80 -8.50 -6.87
CA PRO A 88 5.64 -7.99 -7.57
C PRO A 88 4.42 -7.88 -6.63
N PRO A 89 3.45 -7.02 -6.96
CA PRO A 89 2.26 -6.86 -6.14
C PRO A 89 1.41 -8.13 -6.14
N GLN A 90 0.89 -8.47 -4.96
CA GLN A 90 0.05 -9.65 -4.78
C GLN A 90 -1.44 -9.26 -4.80
N PRO A 91 -2.27 -9.83 -5.68
CA PRO A 91 -3.72 -9.64 -5.64
C PRO A 91 -4.33 -10.21 -4.36
N VAL A 92 -5.58 -9.82 -4.06
CA VAL A 92 -6.33 -10.37 -2.91
C VAL A 92 -6.53 -11.88 -3.06
N ASP A 93 -6.86 -12.33 -4.27
CA ASP A 93 -6.91 -13.74 -4.64
C ASP A 93 -5.54 -14.17 -5.19
N PRO A 94 -4.77 -14.97 -4.43
CA PRO A 94 -3.43 -15.37 -4.86
C PRO A 94 -3.39 -16.17 -6.16
N ALA A 95 -4.48 -16.85 -6.53
CA ALA A 95 -4.55 -17.61 -7.78
C ALA A 95 -4.51 -16.72 -9.03
N ARG A 96 -4.81 -15.41 -8.88
CA ARG A 96 -4.74 -14.42 -9.96
C ARG A 96 -3.38 -13.72 -10.05
N ALA A 97 -2.41 -14.12 -9.26
CA ALA A 97 -1.09 -13.49 -9.26
C ALA A 97 -0.38 -13.74 -10.59
N VAL A 98 0.04 -12.67 -11.25
CA VAL A 98 0.82 -12.74 -12.50
C VAL A 98 2.26 -13.18 -12.22
N GLY A 99 2.74 -12.99 -10.98
CA GLY A 99 4.10 -13.36 -10.55
C GLY A 99 5.21 -12.46 -11.07
N ARG A 100 4.86 -11.32 -11.68
CA ARG A 100 5.80 -10.30 -12.18
C ARG A 100 5.13 -8.92 -12.22
N TRP A 101 5.93 -7.87 -12.39
CA TRP A 101 5.44 -6.53 -12.67
C TRP A 101 4.84 -6.45 -14.07
N THR A 102 3.73 -5.69 -14.17
CA THR A 102 3.11 -5.28 -15.43
C THR A 102 3.08 -3.77 -15.49
N GLY A 103 3.05 -3.16 -16.69
CA GLY A 103 2.91 -1.71 -16.80
C GLY A 103 1.63 -1.17 -16.15
N SER A 104 0.54 -1.96 -16.15
CA SER A 104 -0.69 -1.62 -15.42
C SER A 104 -0.48 -1.56 -13.91
N ALA A 105 0.25 -2.51 -13.34
CA ALA A 105 0.59 -2.51 -11.92
C ALA A 105 1.49 -1.31 -11.58
N VAL A 106 2.54 -1.06 -12.37
CA VAL A 106 3.40 0.13 -12.18
C VAL A 106 2.59 1.42 -12.20
N ARG A 107 1.67 1.57 -13.16
CA ARG A 107 0.77 2.73 -13.25
C ARG A 107 -0.13 2.84 -12.02
N GLU A 108 -0.74 1.74 -11.58
CA GLU A 108 -1.61 1.72 -10.40
C GLU A 108 -0.86 2.23 -9.17
N PHE A 109 0.30 1.66 -8.86
CA PHE A 109 1.05 2.08 -7.67
C PHE A 109 1.61 3.49 -7.79
N LEU A 110 2.07 3.92 -8.97
CA LEU A 110 2.56 5.29 -9.12
C LEU A 110 1.44 6.35 -9.10
N CYS A 111 0.22 6.01 -9.48
CA CYS A 111 -0.92 6.93 -9.48
C CYS A 111 -1.68 6.96 -8.14
N PHE A 112 -1.62 5.87 -7.37
CA PHE A 112 -2.30 5.75 -6.08
C PHE A 112 -1.35 5.76 -4.87
N SER A 113 -0.04 5.85 -5.06
CA SER A 113 0.89 5.86 -3.93
C SER A 113 0.66 7.07 -3.03
N ALA A 114 0.73 6.83 -1.72
CA ALA A 114 0.68 7.88 -0.70
C ALA A 114 1.81 8.91 -0.83
N LEU A 115 2.89 8.57 -1.55
CA LEU A 115 3.97 9.51 -1.91
C LEU A 115 3.51 10.62 -2.85
N GLN A 116 2.35 10.47 -3.51
CA GLN A 116 1.73 11.53 -4.30
C GLN A 116 1.00 12.58 -3.45
N GLY A 117 1.00 12.45 -2.11
CA GLY A 117 0.49 13.49 -1.20
C GLY A 117 -0.94 13.87 -1.51
N THR A 118 -1.89 12.96 -1.32
CA THR A 118 -3.30 13.32 -1.39
C THR A 118 -3.72 13.95 -0.06
N VAL A 119 -4.04 15.24 -0.14
CA VAL A 119 -4.69 16.10 0.88
C VAL A 119 -6.09 15.61 1.20
#